data_AF-A0A150WPY1-F1
#
_entry.id   AF-A0A150WPY1-F1
#
_cell.length_a   1.000
_cell.length_b   1.000
_cell.length_c   1.000
_cell.angle_alpha   90.00
_cell.angle_beta   90.00
_cell.angle_gamma   90.00
#
_symmetry.space_group_name_H-M   'P 1'
#
loop_
_entity.id
_entity.type
_entity.pdbx_description
1 polymer ?
#
loop_
_entity_poly.entity_id
_entity_poly.type
_entity_poly.pdbx_seq_one_letter_code
_entity_poly.pdbx_strand_id
1 'polypeptide(L)'
;MGRTDRVVMSVEARVMKRLRERNGLSMRKAGQLLGYSDSYISQIENGRENVPTGERLLRFLNIYGNITEKYFKQLCKDFEEDQTDQMVIQDLLPKLGVPGYG
;
A
#
# COMPACT_ATOMS: atom_id res chain seq x y z
N MET A 1 9.70 16.88 -19.36
CA MET A 1 8.58 16.57 -18.46
C MET A 1 9.19 15.97 -17.20
N GLY A 2 9.38 16.79 -16.16
CA GLY A 2 10.16 16.44 -14.97
C GLY A 2 9.46 15.34 -14.17
N ARG A 3 10.27 14.44 -13.57
CA ARG A 3 9.80 13.47 -12.57
C ARG A 3 9.06 14.27 -11.50
N THR A 4 7.79 13.96 -11.21
CA THR A 4 7.06 14.61 -10.13
C THR A 4 7.74 14.22 -8.81
N ASP A 5 8.49 15.14 -8.21
CA ASP A 5 9.31 14.93 -7.00
C ASP A 5 8.49 14.68 -5.71
N ARG A 6 7.16 14.75 -5.77
CA ARG A 6 6.31 14.49 -4.61
C ARG A 6 6.03 13.00 -4.46
N VAL A 7 6.76 12.36 -3.54
CA VAL A 7 6.39 11.07 -2.99
C VAL A 7 5.39 11.29 -1.87
N VAL A 8 4.11 10.99 -2.12
CA VAL A 8 3.08 10.95 -1.07
C VAL A 8 2.67 9.50 -0.90
N MET A 9 3.32 8.82 0.05
CA MET A 9 3.06 7.41 0.32
C MET A 9 1.74 7.28 1.08
N SER A 10 0.67 6.93 0.36
CA SER A 10 -0.65 6.72 0.95
C SER A 10 -0.79 5.31 1.53
N VAL A 11 -1.76 5.13 2.42
CA VAL A 11 -2.08 3.81 2.99
C VAL A 11 -2.56 2.87 1.90
N GLU A 12 -3.38 3.37 0.98
CA GLU A 12 -3.86 2.61 -0.18
C GLU A 12 -2.70 2.07 -1.02
N ALA A 13 -1.65 2.86 -1.26
CA ALA A 13 -0.46 2.41 -2.00
C ALA A 13 0.26 1.27 -1.25
N ARG A 14 0.40 1.38 0.07
CA ARG A 14 0.98 0.33 0.93
C ARG A 14 0.14 -0.94 0.92
N VAL A 15 -1.19 -0.82 1.01
CA VAL A 15 -2.12 -1.96 0.97
C VAL A 15 -2.09 -2.63 -0.41
N MET A 16 -2.06 -1.87 -1.50
CA MET A 16 -1.92 -2.39 -2.87
C MET A 16 -0.64 -3.24 -3.02
N LYS A 17 0.49 -2.73 -2.54
CA LYS A 17 1.75 -3.48 -2.50
C LYS A 17 1.62 -4.78 -1.71
N ARG A 18 1.03 -4.71 -0.51
CA ARG A 18 0.83 -5.88 0.36
C ARG A 18 -0.09 -6.93 -0.28
N LEU A 19 -1.14 -6.51 -0.96
CA LEU A 19 -2.03 -7.41 -1.70
C LEU A 19 -1.31 -8.11 -2.85
N ARG A 20 -0.53 -7.35 -3.64
CA ARG A 20 0.29 -7.92 -4.72
C ARG A 20 1.24 -9.00 -4.19
N GLU A 21 1.98 -8.68 -3.13
CA GLU A 21 2.97 -9.57 -2.52
C GLU A 21 2.34 -10.81 -1.89
N ARG A 22 1.21 -10.65 -1.18
CA ARG A 22 0.44 -11.77 -0.60
C ARG A 22 -0.06 -12.75 -1.66
N ASN A 23 -0.32 -12.27 -2.88
CA ASN A 23 -0.74 -13.11 -4.00
C ASN A 23 0.44 -13.61 -4.86
N GLY A 24 1.68 -13.44 -4.39
CA GLY A 24 2.88 -13.96 -5.05
C GLY A 24 3.20 -13.27 -6.39
N LEU A 25 2.64 -12.09 -6.65
CA LEU A 25 2.85 -11.37 -7.90
C LEU A 25 4.08 -10.48 -7.82
N SER A 26 4.98 -10.60 -8.79
CA SER A 26 6.01 -9.57 -9.01
C SER A 26 5.39 -8.32 -9.67
N MET A 27 6.02 -7.15 -9.52
CA MET A 27 5.58 -5.93 -10.21
C MET A 27 5.54 -6.13 -11.73
N ARG A 28 6.49 -6.87 -12.29
CA ARG A 28 6.50 -7.24 -13.72
C ARG A 28 5.29 -8.09 -14.11
N LYS A 29 4.94 -9.10 -13.30
CA LYS A 29 3.77 -9.95 -13.60
C LYS A 29 2.47 -9.17 -13.46
N ALA A 30 2.35 -8.35 -12.41
CA ALA A 30 1.22 -7.44 -12.22
C ALA A 30 1.05 -6.48 -13.40
N GLY A 31 2.13 -5.81 -13.83
CA GLY A 31 2.12 -4.94 -15.00
C GLY A 31 1.65 -5.66 -16.26
N GLN A 32 2.19 -6.85 -16.55
CA GLN A 32 1.75 -7.66 -17.70
C GLN A 32 0.25 -7.99 -17.67
N LEU A 33 -0.29 -8.38 -16.50
CA LEU A 33 -1.71 -8.71 -16.36
C LEU A 33 -2.63 -7.48 -16.48
N LEU A 34 -2.14 -6.31 -16.09
CA LEU A 34 -2.90 -5.06 -16.10
C LEU A 34 -2.70 -4.23 -17.38
N GLY A 35 -1.74 -4.60 -18.23
CA GLY A 35 -1.35 -3.82 -19.41
C GLY A 35 -0.52 -2.57 -19.10
N TYR A 36 0.26 -2.58 -18.03
CA TYR A 36 1.16 -1.48 -17.63
C TYR A 36 2.61 -1.94 -17.48
N SER A 37 3.55 -0.98 -17.42
CA SER A 37 4.94 -1.28 -17.09
C SER A 37 5.09 -1.61 -15.60
N ASP A 38 6.09 -2.43 -15.27
CA ASP A 38 6.51 -2.68 -13.88
C ASP A 38 6.91 -1.39 -13.16
N SER A 39 7.49 -0.43 -13.89
CA SER A 39 7.82 0.90 -13.38
C SER A 39 6.58 1.69 -12.95
N TYR A 40 5.47 1.59 -13.70
CA TYR A 40 4.21 2.23 -13.32
C TYR A 40 3.61 1.60 -12.05
N ILE A 41 3.65 0.27 -11.93
CA ILE A 41 3.23 -0.44 -10.72
C ILE A 41 4.06 0.06 -9.51
N SER A 42 5.38 0.14 -9.68
CA SER A 42 6.29 0.65 -8.65
C SER A 42 5.98 2.10 -8.26
N GLN A 43 5.65 2.96 -9.22
CA GLN A 43 5.32 4.35 -8.94
C GLN A 43 4.06 4.47 -8.07
N ILE A 44 3.01 3.71 -8.38
CA ILE A 44 1.78 3.68 -7.57
C ILE A 44 2.08 3.15 -6.17
N GLU A 45 2.70 1.97 -6.07
CA GLU A 45 2.93 1.27 -4.81
C GLU A 45 3.92 1.97 -3.88
N ASN A 46 4.72 2.91 -4.40
CA ASN A 46 5.65 3.74 -3.61
C ASN A 46 5.22 5.22 -3.54
N GLY A 47 3.98 5.55 -3.90
CA GLY A 47 3.42 6.90 -3.75
C GLY A 47 4.05 7.97 -4.66
N ARG A 48 4.73 7.55 -5.73
CA ARG A 48 5.24 8.45 -6.79
C ARG A 48 4.19 8.73 -7.87
N GLU A 49 3.10 7.98 -7.85
CA GLU A 49 1.89 8.15 -8.65
C GLU A 49 0.69 7.91 -7.74
N ASN A 50 -0.43 8.55 -8.04
CA ASN A 50 -1.66 8.38 -7.27
C ASN A 50 -2.23 6.97 -7.45
N VAL A 51 -2.84 6.44 -6.39
CA VAL A 51 -3.59 5.19 -6.49
C VAL A 51 -4.75 5.38 -7.47
N PRO A 52 -4.92 4.48 -8.46
CA PRO A 52 -6.02 4.55 -9.40
C PRO A 52 -7.38 4.50 -8.70
N THR A 53 -8.41 5.08 -9.33
CA THR A 53 -9.79 5.08 -8.83
C THR A 53 -10.75 4.45 -9.86
N GLY A 54 -11.98 4.17 -9.43
CA GLY A 54 -13.04 3.64 -10.29
C GLY A 54 -12.68 2.31 -10.96
N GLU A 55 -12.97 2.17 -12.25
CA GLU A 55 -12.71 0.93 -13.00
C GLU A 55 -11.25 0.50 -12.99
N ARG A 56 -10.32 1.47 -13.00
CA ARG A 56 -8.89 1.15 -12.96
C ARG A 56 -8.56 0.46 -11.64
N LEU A 57 -9.02 0.99 -10.50
CA LEU A 57 -8.85 0.36 -9.20
C LEU A 57 -9.41 -1.07 -9.20
N LEU A 58 -10.63 -1.26 -9.70
CA LEU A 58 -11.27 -2.58 -9.75
C LEU A 58 -10.43 -3.60 -10.53
N ARG A 59 -9.77 -3.20 -11.63
CA ARG A 59 -8.86 -4.09 -12.36
C ARG A 59 -7.66 -4.53 -11.50
N PHE A 60 -7.06 -3.59 -10.76
CA PHE A 60 -5.97 -3.94 -9.84
C PHE A 60 -6.45 -4.90 -8.76
N LEU A 61 -7.59 -4.62 -8.11
CA LEU A 61 -8.14 -5.46 -7.05
C LEU A 61 -8.54 -6.85 -7.54
N ASN A 62 -8.99 -6.96 -8.79
CA ASN A 62 -9.26 -8.25 -9.43
C ASN A 62 -7.97 -9.09 -9.54
N ILE A 63 -6.91 -8.50 -10.10
CA ILE A 63 -5.63 -9.19 -10.28
C ILE A 63 -4.93 -9.48 -8.95
N TYR A 64 -5.04 -8.59 -7.97
CA TYR A 64 -4.33 -8.68 -6.69
C TYR A 64 -5.03 -9.57 -5.65
N GLY A 65 -5.95 -10.44 -6.07
CA GLY A 65 -6.64 -11.38 -5.17
C GLY A 65 -8.16 -11.41 -5.30
N ASN A 66 -8.71 -10.86 -6.38
CA ASN A 66 -10.13 -10.84 -6.69
C ASN A 66 -11.01 -10.30 -5.55
N ILE A 67 -10.60 -9.16 -4.99
CA ILE A 67 -11.31 -8.52 -3.88
C ILE A 67 -12.18 -7.35 -4.34
N THR A 68 -13.17 -7.00 -3.51
CA THR A 68 -14.03 -5.84 -3.75
C THR A 68 -13.37 -4.55 -3.27
N GLU A 69 -13.76 -3.41 -3.85
CA GLU A 69 -13.33 -2.09 -3.38
C GLU A 69 -13.74 -1.83 -1.92
N LYS A 70 -14.90 -2.37 -1.50
CA LYS A 70 -15.35 -2.27 -0.10
C LYS A 70 -14.37 -2.97 0.84
N TYR A 71 -13.93 -4.17 0.50
CA TYR A 71 -12.95 -4.89 1.32
C TYR A 71 -11.58 -4.20 1.31
N PHE A 72 -11.16 -3.68 0.15
CA PHE A 72 -9.94 -2.88 0.06
C PHE A 72 -9.97 -1.66 1.00
N LYS A 73 -11.09 -0.91 1.05
CA LYS A 73 -11.25 0.22 1.98
C LYS A 73 -11.17 -0.22 3.45
N GLN A 74 -11.69 -1.40 3.78
CA GLN A 74 -11.56 -1.95 5.13
C GLN A 74 -10.09 -2.23 5.45
N LEU A 75 -9.36 -2.89 4.53
CA LEU A 75 -7.93 -3.15 4.71
C LEU A 75 -7.10 -1.88 4.90
N CYS A 76 -7.47 -0.77 4.26
CA CYS A 76 -6.82 0.52 4.48
C CYS A 76 -7.05 1.06 5.89
N LYS A 77 -8.28 0.98 6.41
CA LYS A 77 -8.59 1.40 7.78
C LYS A 77 -7.87 0.55 8.81
N ASP A 78 -7.92 -0.77 8.65
CA ASP A 78 -7.24 -1.71 9.56
C ASP A 78 -5.72 -1.43 9.58
N PHE A 79 -5.16 -1.06 8.42
CA PHE A 79 -3.75 -0.69 8.32
C PHE A 79 -3.42 0.62 9.04
N GLU A 80 -4.31 1.62 9.03
CA GLU A 80 -4.15 2.87 9.79
C GLU A 80 -4.21 2.63 11.30
N GLU A 81 -5.14 1.78 11.75
CA GLU A 81 -5.27 1.36 13.15
C GLU A 81 -4.00 0.64 13.62
N ASP A 82 -3.51 -0.36 12.87
CA ASP A 82 -2.26 -1.07 13.15
C ASP A 82 -1.06 -0.12 13.30
N GLN A 83 -0.97 0.91 12.44
CA GLN A 83 0.11 1.89 12.52
C GLN A 83 -0.04 2.81 13.73
N THR A 84 -1.27 3.20 14.06
CA THR A 84 -1.56 4.05 15.22
C THR A 84 -1.23 3.31 16.52
N ASP A 85 -1.62 2.05 16.64
CA ASP A 85 -1.32 1.21 17.81
C ASP A 85 0.19 1.04 18.02
N GLN A 86 0.93 0.78 16.94
CA GLN A 86 2.39 0.70 16.99
C GLN A 86 3.02 2.02 17.45
N MET A 87 2.50 3.15 16.99
CA MET A 87 2.97 4.47 17.41
C MET A 87 2.68 4.74 18.89
N VAL A 88 1.47 4.39 19.36
CA VAL A 88 1.09 4.54 20.77
C VAL A 88 1.96 3.68 21.66
N ILE A 89 2.20 2.42 21.29
CA ILE A 89 3.09 1.51 22.03
C ILE A 89 4.51 2.10 22.07
N GLN A 90 5.04 2.56 20.94
CA GLN A 90 6.38 3.16 20.87
C GLN A 90 6.52 4.40 21.76
N ASP A 91 5.47 5.22 21.91
CA ASP A 91 5.47 6.38 22.81
C ASP A 91 5.31 5.99 24.29
N LEU A 92 4.61 4.89 24.58
CA LEU A 92 4.36 4.44 25.95
C LEU A 92 5.51 3.62 26.54
N LEU A 93 6.26 2.87 25.72
CA LEU A 93 7.37 2.01 26.17
C LEU A 93 8.46 2.76 26.96
N PRO A 94 8.95 3.94 26.51
CA PRO A 94 9.90 4.73 27.30
C PRO A 94 9.32 5.21 28.63
N LYS A 95 8.03 5.53 28.68
CA LYS A 95 7.33 6.04 29.88
C LYS A 95 7.12 4.95 30.94
N LEU A 96 7.08 3.68 30.51
CA LEU A 96 6.99 2.51 31.39
C LEU A 96 8.37 2.02 31.86
N GLY A 97 9.47 2.69 31.46
CA GLY A 97 10.82 2.37 31.92
C GLY A 97 11.36 1.05 31.36
N VAL A 98 10.87 0.58 30.21
CA VAL A 98 11.35 -0.65 29.56
C VAL A 98 12.67 -0.35 28.84
N PRO A 99 13.83 -0.89 29.28
CA PRO A 99 15.11 -0.58 28.66
C PRO A 99 15.27 -1.29 27.30
N GLY A 100 15.77 -0.58 26.28
CA GLY A 100 16.10 -1.15 24.96
C GLY A 100 15.23 -0.71 23.79
N TYR A 101 14.22 0.13 24.02
CA TYR A 101 13.40 0.76 22.97
C TYR A 101 13.49 2.28 23.10
N GLY A 102 14.60 2.86 22.63
CA GLY A 102 14.87 4.30 22.61
C GLY A 102 15.71 4.66 21.41
#